data_AF-A0A5B1BKQ9-F1
#
_entry.id   AF-A0A5B1BKQ9-F1
#
_cell.length_a   1.000
_cell.length_b   1.000
_cell.length_c   1.000
_cell.angle_alpha   90.00
_cell.angle_beta   90.00
_cell.angle_gamma   90.00
#
_symmetry.space_group_name_H-M   'P 1'
#
loop_
_entity.id
_entity.type
_entity.pdbx_description
1 polymer ?
#
loop_
_entity_poly.entity_id
_entity_poly.type
_entity_poly.pdbx_seq_one_letter_code
_entity_poly.pdbx_strand_id
1 'polypeptide(L)'
;MGAPASAVAPDMTIALHDRFVRELPELAVRWQAETPPDAQLIVLNEALSTELGLDVAWLRSPAGVRFLVGTLLPSGAAPVAQAYAGHQFGGYVPRLGDGRALLLGELVTADGRLRDIHLKGSGRTPFARNGDGLAVVGPMLREYVISESMHALGIPTTRSLAVVGTGRPVQRETLLPGALLVRVASSHLRVGSFQYAASTGDIGLLRRLADHAIARHYASATQAQRPYLALFEEVIGVQAALIAQWMLVGFVHGVMNT
;
A
#
# COMPACT_ATOMS: atom_id res chain seq x y z
N MET A 1 -6.32 -28.69 5.84
CA MET A 1 -4.89 -28.80 5.50
C MET A 1 -4.19 -27.62 6.13
N GLY A 2 -3.21 -27.89 7.01
CA GLY A 2 -2.68 -26.95 7.99
C GLY A 2 -2.05 -25.70 7.36
N ALA A 3 -2.27 -24.56 8.01
CA ALA A 3 -1.55 -23.32 7.71
C ALA A 3 -0.05 -23.57 7.95
N PRO A 4 0.84 -23.24 6.99
CA PRO A 4 2.26 -23.26 7.27
C PRO A 4 2.55 -22.16 8.30
N ALA A 5 3.27 -22.52 9.36
CA ALA A 5 3.68 -21.61 10.40
C ALA A 5 4.54 -20.48 9.80
N SER A 6 4.15 -19.23 10.05
CA SER A 6 5.02 -18.07 9.87
C SER A 6 6.28 -18.29 10.69
N ALA A 7 7.43 -18.41 10.04
CA ALA A 7 8.71 -18.48 10.71
C ALA A 7 9.03 -17.09 11.29
N VAL A 8 8.66 -16.88 12.56
CA VAL A 8 9.07 -15.72 13.34
C VAL A 8 10.59 -15.77 13.46
N ALA A 9 11.28 -14.79 12.87
CA ALA A 9 12.74 -14.69 12.99
C ALA A 9 13.13 -13.94 14.27
N PRO A 10 14.23 -14.35 14.94
CA PRO A 10 14.75 -13.63 16.09
C PRO A 10 15.32 -12.26 15.66
N ASP A 11 14.98 -11.24 16.47
CA ASP A 11 15.45 -9.85 16.45
C ASP A 11 15.65 -9.20 15.06
N MET A 12 14.56 -9.06 14.31
CA MET A 12 14.52 -7.98 13.33
C MET A 12 14.29 -6.66 14.06
N THR A 13 15.17 -5.69 13.85
CA THR A 13 15.05 -4.31 14.34
C THR A 13 13.86 -3.54 13.75
N ILE A 14 13.18 -4.10 12.74
CA ILE A 14 12.00 -3.50 12.13
C ILE A 14 10.75 -3.91 12.92
N ALA A 15 10.04 -2.93 13.48
CA ALA A 15 8.72 -3.11 14.05
C ALA A 15 7.64 -2.66 13.06
N LEU A 16 6.68 -3.54 12.76
CA LEU A 16 5.48 -3.20 12.00
C LEU A 16 4.27 -3.31 12.90
N HIS A 17 3.40 -2.30 12.84
CA HIS A 17 2.12 -2.26 13.54
C HIS A 17 0.98 -2.74 12.64
N ASP A 18 -0.11 -3.18 13.26
CA ASP A 18 -1.30 -3.74 12.63
C ASP A 18 -2.57 -2.90 12.89
N ARG A 19 -2.40 -1.61 13.15
CA ARG A 19 -3.48 -0.70 13.58
C ARG A 19 -4.65 -0.74 12.61
N PHE A 20 -4.40 -0.67 11.30
CA PHE A 20 -5.47 -0.72 10.29
C PHE A 20 -6.35 -1.97 10.42
N VAL A 21 -5.76 -3.18 10.42
CA VAL A 21 -6.54 -4.44 10.49
C VAL A 21 -7.19 -4.63 11.86
N ARG A 22 -6.56 -4.14 12.93
CA ARG A 22 -7.12 -4.23 14.28
C ARG A 22 -8.31 -3.31 14.48
N GLU A 23 -8.25 -2.08 13.96
CA GLU A 23 -9.31 -1.08 14.09
C GLU A 23 -10.43 -1.27 13.07
N LEU A 24 -10.13 -1.84 11.90
CA LEU A 24 -11.05 -1.99 10.76
C LEU A 24 -10.99 -3.41 10.16
N PRO A 25 -11.22 -4.48 10.94
CA PRO A 25 -11.11 -5.86 10.47
C PRO A 25 -12.06 -6.18 9.31
N GLU A 26 -13.17 -5.46 9.17
CA GLU A 26 -14.14 -5.63 8.08
C GLU A 26 -13.62 -5.14 6.72
N LEU A 27 -12.59 -4.30 6.72
CA LEU A 27 -11.99 -3.71 5.52
C LEU A 27 -10.72 -4.45 5.07
N ALA A 28 -10.44 -5.62 5.64
CA ALA A 28 -9.23 -6.37 5.35
C ALA A 28 -9.43 -7.88 5.50
N VAL A 29 -8.66 -8.64 4.73
CA VAL A 29 -8.51 -10.08 4.92
C VAL A 29 -7.05 -10.37 5.19
N ARG A 30 -6.74 -11.05 6.30
CA ARG A 30 -5.39 -11.56 6.56
C ARG A 30 -4.95 -12.45 5.42
N TRP A 31 -3.76 -12.17 4.88
CA TRP A 31 -3.24 -12.87 3.73
C TRP A 31 -1.71 -12.89 3.77
N GLN A 32 -1.08 -13.64 2.88
CA GLN A 32 0.38 -13.76 2.84
C GLN A 32 0.87 -13.59 1.40
N ALA A 33 2.08 -13.07 1.26
CA ALA A 33 2.73 -12.97 -0.04
C ALA A 33 3.07 -14.38 -0.56
N GLU A 34 2.99 -14.57 -1.87
CA GLU A 34 3.57 -15.74 -2.50
C GLU A 34 5.09 -15.70 -2.37
N THR A 35 5.71 -16.85 -2.10
CA THR A 35 7.16 -16.94 -2.05
C THR A 35 7.71 -16.94 -3.49
N PRO A 36 8.49 -15.93 -3.89
CA PRO A 36 9.15 -15.92 -5.20
C PRO A 36 10.21 -17.04 -5.25
N PRO A 37 10.36 -17.74 -6.39
CA PRO A 37 11.37 -18.80 -6.54
C PRO A 37 12.81 -18.28 -6.49
N ASP A 38 13.05 -17.07 -6.99
CA ASP A 38 14.38 -16.43 -6.97
C ASP A 38 14.22 -14.91 -6.84
N ALA A 39 14.24 -14.42 -5.61
CA ALA A 39 14.10 -13.00 -5.31
C ALA A 39 15.43 -12.26 -5.52
N GLN A 40 15.47 -11.34 -6.48
CA GLN A 40 16.64 -10.52 -6.77
C GLN A 40 16.31 -9.03 -6.71
N LEU A 41 17.07 -8.29 -5.92
CA LEU A 41 16.90 -6.84 -5.79
C LEU A 41 17.29 -6.15 -7.10
N ILE A 42 16.33 -5.48 -7.74
CA ILE A 42 16.56 -4.71 -8.98
C ILE A 42 16.90 -3.26 -8.63
N VAL A 43 16.10 -2.64 -7.76
CA VAL A 43 16.30 -1.27 -7.27
C VAL A 43 15.99 -1.20 -5.80
N LEU A 44 16.80 -0.46 -5.04
CA LEU A 44 16.56 -0.04 -3.67
C LEU A 44 16.70 1.48 -3.58
N ASN A 45 15.70 2.14 -3.00
CA ASN A 45 15.72 3.57 -2.75
C ASN A 45 16.41 3.85 -1.41
N GLU A 46 17.73 3.98 -1.44
CA GLU A 46 18.55 4.11 -0.23
C GLU A 46 18.25 5.39 0.56
N ALA A 47 17.89 6.47 -0.13
CA ALA A 47 17.49 7.73 0.50
C ALA A 47 16.19 7.54 1.30
N LEU A 48 15.18 6.90 0.69
CA LEU A 48 13.94 6.58 1.39
C LEU A 48 14.14 5.55 2.50
N SER A 49 15.00 4.54 2.30
CA SER A 49 15.36 3.59 3.36
C SER A 49 15.88 4.32 4.59
N THR A 50 16.79 5.28 4.39
CA THR A 50 17.36 6.10 5.47
C THR A 50 16.29 7.01 6.10
N GLU A 51 15.43 7.65 5.31
CA GLU A 51 14.30 8.46 5.80
C GLU A 51 13.36 7.64 6.71
N LEU A 52 13.14 6.37 6.36
CA LEU A 52 12.31 5.44 7.12
C LEU A 52 13.02 4.83 8.34
N GLY A 53 14.30 5.12 8.54
CA GLY A 53 15.11 4.53 9.62
C GLY A 53 15.45 3.05 9.39
N LEU A 54 15.42 2.59 8.14
CA LEU A 54 15.77 1.23 7.75
C LEU A 54 17.25 1.13 7.36
N ASP A 55 17.93 0.08 7.83
CA ASP A 55 19.32 -0.19 7.47
C ASP A 55 19.42 -0.64 5.99
N VAL A 56 20.09 0.18 5.18
CA VAL A 56 20.31 -0.06 3.74
C VAL A 56 21.13 -1.33 3.49
N ALA A 57 22.19 -1.56 4.27
CA ALA A 57 23.04 -2.74 4.11
C ALA A 57 22.27 -4.01 4.47
N TRP A 58 21.45 -3.95 5.52
CA TRP A 58 20.55 -5.05 5.87
C TRP A 58 19.50 -5.31 4.79
N LEU A 59 18.86 -4.27 4.22
CA LEU A 59 17.88 -4.42 3.14
C LEU A 59 18.45 -5.07 1.87
N ARG A 60 19.76 -4.94 1.64
CA ARG A 60 20.49 -5.60 0.55
C ARG A 60 20.89 -7.04 0.86
N SER A 61 20.85 -7.45 2.12
CA SER A 61 21.14 -8.83 2.53
C SER A 61 20.05 -9.81 2.08
N PRO A 62 20.31 -11.13 2.06
CA PRO A 62 19.27 -12.12 1.77
C PRO A 62 18.05 -12.04 2.71
N ALA A 63 18.26 -11.69 3.99
CA ALA A 63 17.17 -11.49 4.94
C ALA A 63 16.34 -10.25 4.61
N GLY A 64 17.00 -9.14 4.26
CA GLY A 64 16.34 -7.90 3.84
C GLY A 64 15.53 -8.07 2.56
N VAL A 65 16.06 -8.78 1.56
CA VAL A 65 15.31 -9.11 0.34
C VAL A 65 14.08 -9.97 0.67
N ARG A 66 14.21 -10.95 1.57
CA ARG A 66 13.05 -11.74 2.04
C ARG A 66 11.99 -10.89 2.75
N PHE A 67 12.39 -9.86 3.50
CA PHE A 67 11.47 -8.88 4.07
C PHE A 67 10.78 -8.05 2.99
N LEU A 68 11.53 -7.52 2.01
CA LEU A 68 10.99 -6.74 0.90
C LEU A 68 9.99 -7.51 0.04
N VAL A 69 10.07 -8.83 -0.02
CA VAL A 69 9.07 -9.69 -0.69
C VAL A 69 8.01 -10.26 0.24
N GLY A 70 8.03 -9.91 1.53
CA GLY A 70 7.01 -10.30 2.51
C GLY A 70 7.09 -11.76 3.01
N THR A 71 8.24 -12.42 2.86
CA THR A 71 8.47 -13.82 3.29
C THR A 71 9.29 -13.95 4.57
N LEU A 72 9.81 -12.83 5.09
CA LEU A 72 10.44 -12.72 6.40
C LEU A 72 9.89 -11.47 7.08
N LEU A 73 9.01 -11.65 8.06
CA LEU A 73 8.28 -10.55 8.69
C LEU A 73 8.52 -10.53 10.20
N PRO A 74 8.48 -9.34 10.84
CA PRO A 74 8.61 -9.27 12.29
C PRO A 74 7.36 -9.85 12.95
N SER A 75 7.48 -10.29 14.20
CA SER A 75 6.38 -10.93 14.94
C SER A 75 5.10 -10.08 15.04
N GLY A 76 5.22 -8.75 15.02
CA GLY A 76 4.09 -7.81 15.05
C GLY A 76 3.40 -7.57 13.70
N ALA A 77 3.98 -8.05 12.58
CA ALA A 77 3.38 -7.84 11.28
C ALA A 77 2.11 -8.67 11.11
N ALA A 78 1.06 -8.04 10.59
CA ALA A 78 -0.20 -8.71 10.27
C ALA A 78 -0.59 -8.37 8.82
N PRO A 79 0.00 -9.08 7.83
CA PRO A 79 -0.24 -8.72 6.45
C PRO A 79 -1.68 -8.93 6.05
N VAL A 80 -2.24 -7.95 5.34
CA VAL A 80 -3.63 -7.97 4.88
C VAL A 80 -3.79 -7.49 3.45
N ALA A 81 -4.75 -8.06 2.75
CA ALA A 81 -5.29 -7.48 1.53
C ALA A 81 -6.50 -6.61 1.91
N GLN A 82 -6.53 -5.34 1.51
CA GLN A 82 -7.64 -4.45 1.87
C GLN A 82 -8.83 -4.66 0.94
N ALA A 83 -10.04 -4.58 1.48
CA ALA A 83 -11.28 -4.49 0.73
C ALA A 83 -11.62 -3.02 0.43
N TYR A 84 -12.07 -2.75 -0.79
CA TYR A 84 -12.64 -1.46 -1.17
C TYR A 84 -13.60 -1.65 -2.35
N ALA A 85 -14.42 -0.64 -2.63
CA ALA A 85 -15.29 -0.55 -3.79
C ALA A 85 -14.78 0.57 -4.70
N GLY A 86 -15.48 0.86 -5.79
CA GLY A 86 -15.12 1.99 -6.63
C GLY A 86 -16.05 2.16 -7.81
N HIS A 87 -16.16 3.36 -8.35
CA HIS A 87 -16.70 3.51 -9.70
C HIS A 87 -15.55 3.43 -10.70
N GLN A 88 -15.59 2.42 -11.57
CA GLN A 88 -14.63 2.25 -12.66
C GLN A 88 -15.24 2.85 -13.92
N PHE A 89 -14.64 3.93 -14.44
CA PHE A 89 -15.13 4.64 -15.63
C PHE A 89 -16.64 4.97 -15.56
N GLY A 90 -17.11 5.41 -14.38
CA GLY A 90 -18.50 5.78 -14.10
C GLY A 90 -19.41 4.64 -13.64
N GLY A 91 -19.04 3.37 -13.85
CA GLY A 91 -19.82 2.21 -13.39
C GLY A 91 -19.45 1.78 -11.97
N TYR A 92 -20.43 1.67 -11.06
CA TYR A 92 -20.16 1.22 -9.70
C TYR A 92 -19.79 -0.28 -9.65
N VAL A 93 -18.67 -0.59 -9.00
CA VAL A 93 -18.21 -1.94 -8.72
C VAL A 93 -18.25 -2.15 -7.19
N PRO A 94 -19.22 -2.93 -6.67
CA PRO A 94 -19.45 -3.04 -5.23
C PRO A 94 -18.32 -3.75 -4.47
N ARG A 95 -17.46 -4.48 -5.19
CA ARG A 95 -16.33 -5.19 -4.59
C ARG A 95 -15.12 -5.18 -5.52
N LEU A 96 -14.13 -4.40 -5.11
CA LEU A 96 -12.75 -4.44 -5.57
C LEU A 96 -11.89 -5.00 -4.43
N GLY A 97 -10.78 -4.34 -4.12
CA GLY A 97 -9.82 -4.77 -3.12
C GLY A 97 -8.42 -4.95 -3.70
N ASP A 98 -7.46 -5.19 -2.81
CA ASP A 98 -6.07 -5.42 -3.15
C ASP A 98 -5.88 -6.79 -3.79
N GLY A 99 -6.23 -6.90 -5.07
CA GLY A 99 -6.21 -8.17 -5.80
C GLY A 99 -4.82 -8.73 -6.11
N ARG A 100 -3.79 -7.89 -6.01
CA ARG A 100 -2.38 -8.27 -6.22
C ARG A 100 -1.45 -7.55 -5.25
N ALA A 101 -1.99 -7.11 -4.13
CA ALA A 101 -1.28 -6.23 -3.22
C ALA A 101 -1.54 -6.65 -1.77
N LEU A 102 -0.59 -6.32 -0.90
CA LEU A 102 -0.60 -6.74 0.50
C LEU A 102 0.02 -5.65 1.38
N LEU A 103 -0.77 -5.06 2.27
CA LEU A 103 -0.25 -4.21 3.34
C LEU A 103 0.46 -5.13 4.34
N LEU A 104 1.78 -5.04 4.46
CA LEU A 104 2.54 -5.82 5.45
C LEU A 104 2.32 -5.33 6.87
N GLY A 105 2.15 -4.02 7.01
CA GLY A 105 1.93 -3.33 8.27
C GLY A 105 2.37 -1.87 8.17
N GLU A 106 2.41 -1.22 9.33
CA GLU A 106 2.68 0.20 9.46
C GLU A 106 3.98 0.42 10.22
N LEU A 107 4.95 1.06 9.60
CA LEU A 107 6.21 1.45 10.20
C LEU A 107 6.05 2.80 10.90
N VAL A 108 6.58 2.95 12.11
CA VAL A 108 6.75 4.24 12.77
C VAL A 108 8.11 4.81 12.39
N THR A 109 8.13 5.96 11.74
CA THR A 109 9.38 6.65 11.37
C THR A 109 9.96 7.40 12.59
N ALA A 110 11.23 7.81 12.49
CA ALA A 110 11.93 8.49 13.59
C ALA A 110 11.23 9.79 14.06
N ASP A 111 10.46 10.43 13.19
CA ASP A 111 9.64 11.61 13.49
C ASP A 111 8.23 11.27 14.06
N GLY A 112 7.98 10.00 14.39
CA GLY A 112 6.74 9.51 14.97
C GLY A 112 5.60 9.33 13.97
N ARG A 113 5.81 9.57 12.67
CA ARG A 113 4.76 9.39 11.66
C ARG A 113 4.60 7.90 11.30
N LEU A 114 3.36 7.52 10.98
CA LEU A 114 3.07 6.18 10.46
C LEU A 114 3.23 6.14 8.94
N ARG A 115 3.81 5.04 8.45
CA ARG A 115 3.98 4.74 7.03
C ARG A 115 3.57 3.31 6.73
N ASP A 116 2.66 3.12 5.81
CA ASP A 116 2.29 1.81 5.29
C ASP A 116 3.45 1.24 4.48
N ILE A 117 3.79 -0.03 4.70
CA ILE A 117 4.61 -0.83 3.78
C ILE A 117 3.69 -1.77 3.00
N HIS A 118 3.54 -1.54 1.70
CA HIS A 118 2.57 -2.24 0.85
C HIS A 118 3.25 -2.86 -0.35
N LEU A 119 3.13 -4.19 -0.48
CA LEU A 119 3.65 -4.91 -1.65
C LEU A 119 2.65 -4.86 -2.80
N LYS A 120 3.12 -4.65 -4.03
CA LYS A 120 2.32 -4.74 -5.25
C LYS A 120 2.97 -5.76 -6.20
N GLY A 121 2.21 -6.77 -6.60
CA GLY A 121 2.70 -7.94 -7.32
C GLY A 121 3.10 -9.11 -6.41
N SER A 122 2.66 -9.09 -5.15
CA SER A 122 3.00 -10.11 -4.13
C SER A 122 2.24 -11.44 -4.27
N GLY A 123 1.51 -11.64 -5.37
CA GLY A 123 0.69 -12.83 -5.59
C GLY A 123 -0.81 -12.56 -5.47
N ARG A 124 -1.58 -13.61 -5.73
CA ARG A 124 -3.04 -13.54 -5.80
C ARG A 124 -3.64 -13.46 -4.40
N THR A 125 -4.63 -12.57 -4.22
CA THR A 125 -5.43 -12.46 -2.99
C THR A 125 -6.89 -12.84 -3.25
N PRO A 126 -7.76 -12.94 -2.22
CA PRO A 126 -9.20 -13.13 -2.40
C PRO A 126 -9.89 -12.03 -3.25
N PHE A 127 -9.24 -10.88 -3.46
CA PHE A 127 -9.75 -9.78 -4.27
C PHE A 127 -9.25 -9.77 -5.73
N ALA A 128 -8.44 -10.75 -6.12
CA ALA A 128 -7.80 -10.79 -7.45
C ALA A 128 -8.77 -10.94 -8.64
N ARG A 129 -10.05 -11.27 -8.39
CA ARG A 129 -11.04 -11.59 -9.43
C ARG A 129 -10.47 -12.61 -10.42
N ASN A 130 -10.23 -12.25 -11.68
CA ASN A 130 -9.65 -13.13 -12.70
C ASN A 130 -8.14 -12.89 -12.93
N GLY A 131 -7.50 -12.02 -12.16
CA GLY A 131 -6.07 -11.73 -12.27
C GLY A 131 -5.18 -12.77 -11.61
N ASP A 132 -3.96 -12.92 -12.12
CA ASP A 132 -2.93 -13.83 -11.58
C ASP A 132 -2.30 -13.34 -10.26
N GLY A 133 -2.49 -12.08 -9.88
CA GLY A 133 -1.85 -11.50 -8.70
C GLY A 133 -0.40 -11.08 -8.89
N LEU A 134 0.15 -11.23 -10.10
CA LEU A 134 1.56 -11.01 -10.41
C LEU A 134 1.76 -9.68 -11.15
N ALA A 135 2.97 -9.14 -11.06
CA ALA A 135 3.41 -7.98 -11.81
C ALA A 135 4.72 -8.29 -12.55
N VAL A 136 5.04 -7.45 -13.53
CA VAL A 136 6.23 -7.58 -14.38
C VAL A 136 7.16 -6.39 -14.17
N VAL A 137 8.44 -6.57 -14.48
CA VAL A 137 9.50 -5.58 -14.18
C VAL A 137 9.16 -4.18 -14.73
N GLY A 138 8.76 -4.07 -16.00
CA GLY A 138 8.53 -2.78 -16.66
C GLY A 138 7.54 -1.85 -15.94
N PRO A 139 6.30 -2.29 -15.65
CA PRO A 139 5.35 -1.52 -14.84
C PRO A 139 5.83 -1.16 -13.44
N MET A 140 6.58 -2.03 -12.75
CA MET A 140 7.10 -1.72 -11.40
C MET A 140 8.19 -0.65 -11.44
N LEU A 141 9.11 -0.72 -12.41
CA LEU A 141 10.11 0.32 -12.64
C LEU A 141 9.48 1.65 -13.07
N ARG A 142 8.43 1.61 -13.90
CA ARG A 142 7.71 2.83 -14.30
C ARG A 142 7.00 3.50 -13.12
N GLU A 143 6.38 2.73 -12.23
CA GLU A 143 5.80 3.26 -10.99
C GLU A 143 6.87 3.83 -10.07
N TYR A 144 8.02 3.14 -9.93
CA TYR A 144 9.18 3.67 -9.20
C TYR A 144 9.64 5.03 -9.73
N VAL A 145 9.90 5.12 -11.04
CA VAL A 145 10.40 6.35 -11.66
C VAL A 145 9.39 7.49 -11.51
N ILE A 146 8.11 7.23 -11.79
CA ILE A 146 7.07 8.26 -11.69
C ILE A 146 6.87 8.71 -10.23
N SER A 147 6.82 7.78 -9.27
CA SER A 147 6.61 8.15 -7.87
C SER A 147 7.74 9.01 -7.33
N GLU A 148 8.99 8.63 -7.60
CA GLU A 148 10.13 9.38 -7.08
C GLU A 148 10.33 10.70 -7.84
N SER A 149 9.97 10.77 -9.12
CA SER A 149 9.96 12.04 -9.87
C SER A 149 8.92 13.02 -9.32
N MET A 150 7.70 12.55 -9.02
CA MET A 150 6.66 13.36 -8.40
C MET A 150 7.11 13.89 -7.05
N HIS A 151 7.71 13.04 -6.22
CA HIS A 151 8.24 13.46 -4.93
C HIS A 151 9.34 14.53 -5.07
N ALA A 152 10.28 14.34 -6.01
CA ALA A 152 11.35 15.31 -6.27
C ALA A 152 10.81 16.66 -6.79
N LEU A 153 9.67 16.66 -7.48
CA LEU A 153 8.94 17.86 -7.91
C LEU A 153 8.10 18.50 -6.78
N GLY A 154 8.10 17.93 -5.57
CA GLY A 154 7.28 18.39 -4.45
C GLY A 154 5.78 18.04 -4.59
N ILE A 155 5.43 17.13 -5.50
CA ILE A 155 4.05 16.71 -5.74
C ILE A 155 3.70 15.53 -4.82
N PRO A 156 2.61 15.60 -4.03
CA PRO A 156 2.20 14.50 -3.16
C PRO A 156 2.00 13.20 -3.94
N THR A 157 2.63 12.13 -3.45
CA THR A 157 2.67 10.83 -4.12
C THR A 157 2.98 9.74 -3.12
N THR A 158 2.57 8.51 -3.40
CA THR A 158 3.15 7.33 -2.73
C THR A 158 4.61 7.21 -3.13
N ARG A 159 5.47 6.68 -2.27
CA ARG A 159 6.89 6.49 -2.53
C ARG A 159 7.21 5.04 -2.85
N SER A 160 8.32 4.81 -3.54
CA SER A 160 8.78 3.48 -3.94
C SER A 160 10.08 3.12 -3.24
N LEU A 161 10.03 2.13 -2.33
CA LEU A 161 11.18 1.69 -1.54
C LEU A 161 12.06 0.72 -2.32
N ALA A 162 11.48 -0.26 -3.01
CA ALA A 162 12.26 -1.24 -3.76
C ALA A 162 11.47 -1.85 -4.91
N VAL A 163 12.19 -2.29 -5.94
CA VAL A 163 11.68 -3.21 -6.96
C VAL A 163 12.49 -4.49 -6.88
N VAL A 164 11.80 -5.62 -6.72
CA VAL A 164 12.42 -6.94 -6.56
C VAL A 164 11.92 -7.85 -7.68
N GLY A 165 12.84 -8.41 -8.46
CA GLY A 165 12.54 -9.45 -9.43
C GLY A 165 12.19 -10.75 -8.72
N THR A 166 11.20 -11.49 -9.20
CA THR A 166 10.72 -12.71 -8.53
C THR A 166 11.32 -13.99 -9.09
N GLY A 167 12.07 -13.91 -10.20
CA GLY A 167 12.56 -15.08 -10.94
C GLY A 167 11.46 -15.89 -11.62
N ARG A 168 10.19 -15.48 -11.50
CA ARG A 168 9.04 -16.14 -12.10
C ARG A 168 8.67 -15.44 -13.42
N PRO A 169 8.59 -16.14 -14.56
CA PRO A 169 8.03 -15.56 -15.77
C PRO A 169 6.51 -15.39 -15.62
N VAL A 170 5.99 -14.29 -16.15
CA VAL A 170 4.57 -13.92 -16.07
C VAL A 170 4.02 -13.77 -17.48
N GLN A 171 2.94 -14.47 -17.78
CA GLN A 171 2.28 -14.43 -19.09
C GLN A 171 1.48 -13.13 -19.25
N ARG A 172 1.81 -12.34 -20.26
CA ARG A 172 1.00 -11.22 -20.78
C ARG A 172 0.78 -11.46 -22.27
N GLU A 173 0.96 -10.47 -23.12
CA GLU A 173 1.07 -10.66 -24.57
C GLU A 173 2.26 -11.58 -24.91
N THR A 174 3.33 -11.51 -24.12
CA THR A 174 4.49 -12.41 -24.13
C THR A 174 4.84 -12.85 -22.71
N LEU A 175 5.76 -13.81 -22.58
CA LEU A 175 6.37 -14.12 -21.28
C LEU A 175 7.35 -12.99 -20.90
N LEU A 176 7.11 -12.38 -19.74
CA LEU A 176 7.89 -11.27 -19.22
C LEU A 176 8.45 -11.60 -17.83
N PRO A 177 9.59 -11.02 -17.43
CA PRO A 177 10.15 -11.22 -16.10
C PRO A 177 9.22 -10.64 -15.03
N GLY A 178 8.88 -11.45 -14.03
CA GLY A 178 8.07 -11.06 -12.89
C GLY A 178 8.84 -10.18 -11.90
N ALA A 179 8.10 -9.26 -11.27
CA ALA A 179 8.62 -8.39 -10.21
C ALA A 179 7.51 -8.00 -9.25
N LEU A 180 7.91 -7.48 -8.10
CA LEU A 180 7.04 -6.74 -7.20
C LEU A 180 7.66 -5.40 -6.82
N LEU A 181 6.79 -4.48 -6.40
CA LEU A 181 7.13 -3.16 -5.89
C LEU A 181 6.81 -3.11 -4.39
N VAL A 182 7.76 -2.58 -3.61
CA VAL A 182 7.54 -2.21 -2.22
C VAL A 182 7.18 -0.74 -2.18
N ARG A 183 5.90 -0.44 -1.97
CA ARG A 183 5.36 0.91 -1.93
C ARG A 183 5.22 1.40 -0.49
N VAL A 184 5.49 2.68 -0.29
CA VAL A 184 5.41 3.35 1.00
C VAL A 184 4.44 4.53 0.88
N ALA A 185 3.54 4.67 1.84
CA ALA A 185 2.59 5.78 1.86
C ALA A 185 2.24 6.19 3.29
N SER A 186 1.70 7.39 3.47
CA SER A 186 1.06 7.74 4.75
C SER A 186 -0.15 6.85 5.03
N SER A 187 -0.85 6.39 3.99
CA SER A 187 -1.96 5.43 4.07
C SER A 187 -2.33 4.92 2.67
N HIS A 188 -2.95 3.74 2.62
CA HIS A 188 -3.63 3.21 1.44
C HIS A 188 -5.15 3.30 1.51
N LEU A 189 -5.69 4.17 2.38
CA LEU A 189 -7.10 4.56 2.28
C LEU A 189 -7.39 5.18 0.91
N ARG A 190 -8.59 4.88 0.41
CA ARG A 190 -9.10 5.36 -0.89
C ARG A 190 -10.49 5.92 -0.66
N VAL A 191 -11.00 6.76 -1.58
CA VAL A 191 -12.44 7.08 -1.63
C VAL A 191 -13.26 5.79 -1.71
N GLY A 192 -12.77 4.81 -2.49
CA GLY A 192 -13.32 3.46 -2.56
C GLY A 192 -13.42 2.70 -1.23
N SER A 193 -12.57 2.99 -0.23
CA SER A 193 -12.68 2.40 1.12
C SER A 193 -13.94 2.88 1.83
N PHE A 194 -14.24 4.18 1.71
CA PHE A 194 -15.47 4.78 2.26
C PHE A 194 -16.71 4.32 1.49
N GLN A 195 -16.61 4.21 0.17
CA GLN A 195 -17.71 3.65 -0.64
C GLN A 195 -18.03 2.21 -0.24
N TYR A 196 -17.00 1.38 0.01
CA TYR A 196 -17.21 0.02 0.48
C TYR A 196 -17.91 0.00 1.84
N ALA A 197 -17.38 0.72 2.83
CA ALA A 197 -17.97 0.82 4.16
C ALA A 197 -19.42 1.29 4.10
N ALA A 198 -19.71 2.36 3.34
CA ALA A 198 -21.08 2.86 3.17
C ALA A 198 -22.01 1.83 2.52
N SER A 199 -21.52 1.06 1.54
CA SER A 199 -22.31 0.04 0.85
C SER A 199 -22.71 -1.16 1.72
N THR A 200 -22.03 -1.37 2.85
CA THR A 200 -22.42 -2.42 3.81
C THR A 200 -23.69 -2.06 4.60
N GLY A 201 -24.09 -0.79 4.62
CA GLY A 201 -25.14 -0.28 5.51
C GLY A 201 -24.73 -0.14 6.98
N ASP A 202 -23.51 -0.55 7.34
CA ASP A 202 -22.98 -0.40 8.70
C ASP A 202 -22.42 1.01 8.91
N ILE A 203 -23.25 1.87 9.51
CA ILE A 203 -22.85 3.24 9.88
C ILE A 203 -21.76 3.25 10.96
N GLY A 204 -21.69 2.22 11.81
CA GLY A 204 -20.63 2.08 12.82
C GLY A 204 -19.26 1.86 12.20
N LEU A 205 -19.18 0.98 11.19
CA LEU A 205 -17.97 0.80 10.38
C LEU A 205 -17.56 2.09 9.67
N LEU A 206 -18.52 2.79 9.04
CA LEU A 206 -18.23 4.04 8.33
C LEU A 206 -17.68 5.13 9.29
N ARG A 207 -18.24 5.24 10.49
CA ARG A 207 -17.74 6.16 11.53
C ARG A 207 -16.33 5.80 11.98
N ARG A 208 -16.06 4.54 12.33
CA ARG A 208 -14.71 4.08 12.68
C ARG A 208 -13.69 4.34 11.58
N LEU A 209 -14.07 4.15 10.32
CA LEU A 209 -13.20 4.45 9.19
C LEU A 209 -12.88 5.96 9.10
N ALA A 210 -13.88 6.83 9.32
CA ALA A 210 -13.68 8.28 9.36
C ALA A 210 -12.81 8.70 10.56
N ASP A 211 -13.05 8.13 11.75
CA ASP A 211 -12.24 8.37 12.95
C ASP A 211 -10.78 7.93 12.75
N HIS A 212 -10.57 6.77 12.11
CA HIS A 212 -9.24 6.29 11.74
C HIS A 212 -8.55 7.28 10.79
N ALA A 213 -9.25 7.77 9.75
CA ALA A 213 -8.71 8.75 8.82
C ALA A 213 -8.36 10.08 9.50
N ILE A 214 -9.21 10.58 10.39
CA ILE A 214 -8.96 11.79 11.20
C ILE A 214 -7.72 11.58 12.07
N ALA A 215 -7.67 10.51 12.86
CA ALA A 215 -6.56 10.25 13.76
C ALA A 215 -5.22 10.06 13.02
N ARG A 216 -5.27 9.54 11.79
CA ARG A 216 -4.07 9.27 10.99
C ARG A 216 -3.56 10.48 10.21
N HIS A 217 -4.46 11.33 9.71
CA HIS A 217 -4.11 12.36 8.72
C HIS A 217 -4.42 13.79 9.17
N TYR A 218 -5.47 13.98 9.97
CA TYR A 218 -6.01 15.31 10.29
C TYR A 218 -6.43 15.37 11.75
N ALA A 219 -5.51 15.10 12.68
CA ALA A 219 -5.82 15.01 14.12
C ALA A 219 -6.48 16.30 14.67
N SER A 220 -6.18 17.46 14.08
CA SER A 220 -6.82 18.75 14.40
C SER A 220 -8.34 18.76 14.15
N ALA A 221 -8.84 17.96 13.19
CA ALA A 221 -10.27 17.89 12.89
C ALA A 221 -11.10 17.35 14.06
N THR A 222 -10.49 16.63 15.02
CA THR A 222 -11.17 16.19 16.25
C THR A 222 -11.67 17.36 17.11
N GLN A 223 -11.06 18.53 17.00
CA GLN A 223 -11.42 19.72 17.77
C GLN A 223 -12.51 20.56 17.10
N ALA A 224 -12.89 20.24 15.86
CA ALA A 224 -13.95 20.94 15.16
C ALA A 224 -15.33 20.57 15.73
N GLN A 225 -16.29 21.50 15.69
CA GLN A 225 -17.67 21.21 16.09
C GLN A 225 -18.31 20.09 15.24
N ARG A 226 -17.86 19.93 13.99
CA ARG A 226 -18.29 18.89 13.05
C ARG A 226 -17.08 18.15 12.48
N PRO A 227 -16.48 17.19 13.22
CA PRO A 227 -15.21 16.57 12.83
C PRO A 227 -15.20 15.90 11.46
N TYR A 228 -16.28 15.21 11.07
CA TYR A 228 -16.37 14.55 9.78
C TYR A 228 -16.54 15.52 8.60
N LEU A 229 -17.16 16.68 8.84
CA LEU A 229 -17.22 17.73 7.83
C LEU A 229 -15.83 18.35 7.65
N ALA A 230 -15.13 18.64 8.75
CA ALA A 230 -13.75 19.13 8.70
C ALA A 230 -12.82 18.14 7.97
N LEU A 231 -12.93 16.83 8.23
CA LEU A 231 -12.22 15.80 7.45
C LEU A 231 -12.50 15.93 5.95
N PHE A 232 -13.78 16.08 5.57
CA PHE A 232 -14.17 16.16 4.16
C PHE A 232 -13.64 17.43 3.48
N GLU A 233 -13.66 18.56 4.18
CA GLU A 233 -13.09 19.83 3.70
C GLU A 233 -11.58 19.72 3.47
N GLU A 234 -10.84 19.08 4.40
CA GLU A 234 -9.41 18.79 4.23
C GLU A 234 -9.13 17.90 3.02
N VAL A 235 -9.94 16.84 2.83
CA VAL A 235 -9.83 15.95 1.66
C VAL A 235 -10.07 16.70 0.35
N ILE A 236 -11.06 17.60 0.30
CA ILE A 236 -11.30 18.47 -0.86
C ILE A 236 -10.07 19.34 -1.13
N GLY A 237 -9.52 19.96 -0.08
CA GLY A 237 -8.35 20.84 -0.19
C GLY A 237 -7.14 20.14 -0.78
N VAL A 238 -6.76 18.97 -0.24
CA VAL A 238 -5.59 18.23 -0.74
C VAL A 238 -5.81 17.68 -2.15
N GLN A 239 -7.03 17.26 -2.49
CA GLN A 239 -7.35 16.76 -3.83
C GLN A 239 -7.28 17.91 -4.85
N ALA A 240 -7.85 19.08 -4.54
CA ALA A 240 -7.79 20.24 -5.43
C ALA A 240 -6.35 20.70 -5.67
N ALA A 241 -5.52 20.77 -4.61
CA ALA A 241 -4.11 21.11 -4.72
C ALA A 241 -3.33 20.08 -5.57
N LEU A 242 -3.58 18.78 -5.37
CA LEU A 242 -2.93 17.72 -6.13
C LEU A 242 -3.24 17.82 -7.63
N ILE A 243 -4.51 17.99 -7.99
CA ILE A 243 -4.92 18.11 -9.40
C ILE A 243 -4.33 19.37 -10.03
N ALA A 244 -4.29 20.49 -9.31
CA ALA A 244 -3.65 21.70 -9.80
C ALA A 244 -2.16 21.46 -10.14
N GLN A 245 -1.43 20.79 -9.25
CA GLN A 245 -0.02 20.44 -9.48
C GLN A 245 0.15 19.50 -10.68
N TRP A 246 -0.72 18.50 -10.84
CA TRP A 246 -0.69 17.63 -12.02
C TRP A 246 -0.88 18.39 -13.32
N MET A 247 -1.82 19.34 -13.36
CA MET A 247 -2.04 20.19 -14.54
C MET A 247 -0.81 21.05 -14.87
N LEU A 248 -0.14 21.61 -13.85
CA LEU A 248 1.04 22.45 -14.04
C LEU A 248 2.23 21.71 -14.66
N VAL A 249 2.38 20.42 -14.38
CA VAL A 249 3.47 19.59 -14.94
C VAL A 249 3.02 18.75 -16.14
N GLY A 250 1.79 18.93 -16.63
CA GLY A 250 1.25 18.17 -17.75
C GLY A 250 1.10 16.67 -17.48
N PHE A 251 0.90 16.27 -16.21
CA PHE A 251 0.76 14.87 -15.84
C PHE A 251 -0.65 14.35 -16.12
N VAL A 252 -0.73 13.25 -16.88
CA VAL A 252 -1.97 12.53 -17.17
C VAL A 252 -1.96 11.20 -16.42
N HIS A 253 -2.75 11.09 -15.35
CA HIS A 253 -2.85 9.87 -14.55
C HIS A 253 -3.45 8.68 -15.31
N GLY A 254 -4.38 8.94 -16.23
CA GLY A 254 -5.00 7.94 -17.11
C GLY A 254 -6.11 7.09 -16.49
N VAL A 255 -6.13 6.88 -15.16
CA VAL A 255 -7.15 6.06 -14.49
C VAL A 255 -7.63 6.72 -13.18
N MET A 256 -8.44 7.77 -13.29
CA MET A 256 -9.07 8.45 -12.13
C MET A 256 -10.41 7.82 -11.76
N ASN A 257 -10.41 6.51 -11.51
CA ASN A 257 -11.54 5.86 -10.84
C ASN A 257 -11.69 6.44 -9.43
N THR A 258 -12.89 6.33 -8.85
CA THR A 258 -13.34 7.12 -7.67
C THR A 258 -12.41 7.20 -6.50
#